data_AF-A0A931W107-F1
#
_entry.id   AF-A0A931W107-F1
#
_cell.length_a   1.000
_cell.length_b   1.000
_cell.length_c   1.000
_cell.angle_alpha   90.00
_cell.angle_beta   90.00
_cell.angle_gamma   90.00
#
_symmetry.space_group_name_H-M   'P 1'
#
loop_
_entity.id
_entity.type
_entity.pdbx_description
1 polymer ?
#
loop_
_entity_poly.entity_id
_entity_poly.type
_entity_poly.pdbx_seq_one_letter_code
_entity_poly.pdbx_strand_id
1 'polypeptide(L)'
;MEPARASPSTDGQPLGPEKASAPPRAQTGGWRAFPREHALLLSFPVLLVLFVVTGIAARSYHAKQRSLAVEWHGRGEVDLRAGRAERAIEDFRTALVYSRENALYRLRLAQALIAANRADEARAYLLTLWEREPGNGTVNLELARLAAGKGKIGEAARYYHNAIFGVWEENPEERRRQVRLELCQFLVSRGARNEAQAALIELAGDLPKDAALYASVGALFLRTEDFARALELFKQALDINRRQKAALAGAGEAAFQMANYGEARRYLERAAR
;
A
#
# COMPACT_ATOMS: atom_id res chain seq x y z
N MET A 1 48.49 -80.17 24.71
CA MET A 1 47.66 -80.95 23.78
C MET A 1 47.34 -80.00 22.64
N GLU A 2 48.17 -79.82 21.60
CA GLU A 2 48.78 -80.83 20.71
C GLU A 2 47.81 -81.90 20.18
N PRO A 3 48.00 -82.36 18.93
CA PRO A 3 46.97 -82.53 17.92
C PRO A 3 46.86 -84.00 17.49
N ALA A 4 45.98 -84.32 16.55
CA ALA A 4 46.07 -85.53 15.73
C ALA A 4 45.42 -85.19 14.37
N ARG A 5 46.12 -85.01 13.25
CA ARG A 5 47.12 -85.86 12.57
C ARG A 5 46.71 -87.33 12.48
N ALA A 6 46.11 -87.68 11.34
CA ALA A 6 46.39 -88.92 10.65
C ALA A 6 46.25 -88.68 9.12
N SER A 7 47.41 -88.52 8.48
CA SER A 7 47.65 -88.80 7.06
C SER A 7 47.95 -90.31 6.92
N PRO A 8 48.43 -90.83 5.78
CA PRO A 8 47.93 -90.83 4.39
C PRO A 8 47.91 -92.29 3.84
N SER A 9 47.63 -92.49 2.55
CA SER A 9 48.40 -93.36 1.61
C SER A 9 47.53 -93.63 0.36
N THR A 10 47.93 -93.09 -0.81
CA THR A 10 48.58 -93.78 -1.97
C THR A 10 47.67 -94.80 -2.65
N ASP A 11 47.56 -94.97 -3.96
CA ASP A 11 48.26 -94.48 -5.14
C ASP A 11 47.35 -94.86 -6.33
N GLY A 12 47.44 -94.14 -7.45
CA GLY A 12 46.66 -94.45 -8.65
C GLY A 12 46.85 -93.45 -9.78
N GLN A 13 48.07 -93.39 -10.28
CA GLN A 13 48.58 -92.60 -11.41
C GLN A 13 47.90 -92.97 -12.77
N PRO A 14 48.19 -92.25 -13.87
CA PRO A 14 47.64 -90.98 -14.35
C PRO A 14 46.91 -91.18 -15.71
N LEU A 15 46.45 -90.10 -16.39
CA LEU A 15 46.52 -89.93 -17.87
C LEU A 15 45.75 -88.66 -18.33
N GLY A 16 46.48 -87.72 -18.95
CA GLY A 16 46.00 -86.92 -20.09
C GLY A 16 45.31 -85.57 -19.81
N PRO A 17 45.65 -84.49 -20.55
CA PRO A 17 45.24 -83.12 -20.21
C PRO A 17 43.84 -82.80 -20.73
N GLU A 18 42.84 -82.74 -19.86
CA GLU A 18 41.50 -82.27 -20.23
C GLU A 18 41.40 -80.75 -20.07
N LYS A 19 41.23 -80.10 -21.22
CA LYS A 19 41.17 -78.66 -21.42
C LYS A 19 40.10 -78.04 -20.53
N ALA A 20 40.50 -77.09 -19.70
CA ALA A 20 39.61 -76.19 -18.97
C ALA A 20 38.68 -75.47 -19.97
N SER A 21 37.41 -75.85 -19.99
CA SER A 21 36.34 -75.11 -20.66
C SER A 21 36.06 -73.84 -19.85
N ALA A 22 36.62 -72.72 -20.31
CA ALA A 22 36.22 -71.40 -19.84
C ALA A 22 34.71 -71.20 -20.05
N PRO A 23 33.99 -70.56 -19.12
CA PRO A 23 32.59 -70.22 -19.33
C PRO A 23 32.46 -69.32 -20.58
N PRO A 24 31.37 -69.42 -21.35
CA PRO A 24 31.20 -68.63 -22.56
C PRO A 24 31.31 -67.15 -22.22
N ARG A 25 32.29 -66.47 -22.83
CA ARG A 25 32.38 -65.01 -22.83
C ARG A 25 31.06 -64.46 -23.32
N ALA A 26 30.28 -63.86 -22.42
CA ALA A 26 29.17 -63.00 -22.82
C ALA A 26 29.76 -61.96 -23.78
N GLN A 27 29.34 -62.03 -25.05
CA GLN A 27 29.58 -60.95 -26.00
C GLN A 27 28.79 -59.76 -25.47
N THR A 28 29.45 -58.90 -24.69
CA THR A 28 28.96 -57.54 -24.46
C THR A 28 29.03 -56.86 -25.82
N GLY A 29 27.90 -56.91 -26.55
CA GLY A 29 27.73 -56.17 -27.78
C GLY A 29 28.24 -54.74 -27.57
N GLY A 30 29.12 -54.29 -28.46
CA GLY A 30 29.74 -52.99 -28.36
C GLY A 30 28.70 -51.89 -28.40
N TRP A 31 28.28 -51.40 -27.24
CA TRP A 31 27.74 -50.06 -27.13
C TRP A 31 28.92 -49.16 -27.45
N ARG A 32 28.95 -48.62 -28.67
CA ARG A 32 29.94 -47.63 -29.10
C ARG A 32 30.09 -46.61 -27.97
N ALA A 33 31.25 -46.56 -27.34
CA ALA A 33 31.56 -45.57 -26.32
C ALA A 33 31.52 -44.20 -27.00
N PHE A 34 30.38 -43.53 -26.95
CA PHE A 34 30.30 -42.12 -27.32
C PHE A 34 31.31 -41.38 -26.45
N PRO A 35 32.29 -40.66 -27.04
CA PRO A 35 33.25 -39.90 -26.25
C PRO A 35 32.47 -38.94 -25.36
N ARG A 36 32.69 -39.02 -24.04
CA ARG A 36 31.98 -38.21 -23.04
C ARG A 36 32.04 -36.71 -23.37
N GLU A 37 33.11 -36.29 -24.03
CA GLU A 37 33.33 -34.94 -24.53
C GLU A 37 32.29 -34.48 -25.56
N HIS A 38 31.88 -35.34 -26.51
CA HIS A 38 30.82 -34.99 -27.47
C HIS A 38 29.43 -34.99 -26.85
N ALA A 39 29.19 -35.86 -25.87
CA ALA A 39 27.95 -35.83 -25.10
C ALA A 39 27.81 -34.53 -24.29
N LEU A 40 28.91 -34.06 -23.69
CA LEU A 40 28.97 -32.77 -23.00
C LEU A 40 28.79 -31.60 -23.98
N LEU A 41 29.49 -31.60 -25.11
CA LEU A 41 29.35 -30.55 -26.13
C LEU A 41 27.93 -30.45 -26.73
N LEU A 42 27.24 -31.59 -26.89
CA LEU A 42 25.84 -31.63 -27.34
C LEU A 42 24.84 -31.28 -26.24
N SER A 43 25.20 -31.44 -24.95
CA SER A 43 24.33 -31.08 -23.83
C SER A 43 24.17 -29.55 -23.68
N PHE A 44 25.22 -28.77 -23.95
CA PHE A 44 25.18 -27.31 -23.87
C PHE A 44 24.10 -26.64 -24.74
N PRO A 45 23.99 -26.92 -26.06
CA PRO A 45 22.94 -26.33 -26.90
C PRO A 45 21.54 -26.81 -26.51
N VAL A 46 21.38 -28.06 -26.06
CA VAL A 46 20.09 -28.57 -25.57
C VAL A 46 19.66 -27.83 -24.30
N LEU A 47 20.57 -27.65 -23.34
CA LEU A 47 20.33 -26.88 -22.12
C LEU A 47 20.04 -25.40 -22.45
N LEU A 48 20.74 -24.82 -23.43
CA LEU A 48 20.48 -23.46 -23.90
C LEU A 48 19.06 -23.33 -24.49
N VAL A 49 18.64 -24.28 -25.33
CA VAL A 49 17.28 -24.29 -25.90
C VAL A 49 16.23 -24.44 -24.79
N LEU A 50 16.42 -25.37 -23.84
CA LEU A 50 15.52 -25.55 -22.70
C LEU A 50 15.44 -24.29 -21.83
N PHE A 51 16.56 -23.62 -21.58
CA PHE A 51 16.60 -22.35 -20.84
C PHE A 51 15.84 -21.25 -21.58
N VAL A 52 16.02 -21.11 -22.89
CA VAL A 52 15.30 -20.12 -23.72
C VAL A 52 13.81 -20.41 -23.74
N VAL A 53 13.39 -21.66 -23.99
CA VAL A 53 11.98 -22.07 -24.02
C VAL A 53 11.32 -21.84 -22.65
N THR A 54 11.98 -22.25 -21.57
CA THR A 54 11.49 -22.03 -20.20
C THR A 54 11.41 -20.54 -19.89
N GLY A 55 12.40 -19.74 -20.32
CA GLY A 55 12.40 -18.29 -20.15
C GLY A 55 11.25 -17.60 -20.90
N ILE A 56 10.96 -18.01 -22.13
CA ILE A 56 9.83 -17.49 -22.92
C ILE A 56 8.50 -17.92 -22.28
N ALA A 57 8.36 -19.19 -21.89
CA ALA A 57 7.17 -19.70 -21.21
C ALA A 57 6.92 -18.97 -19.88
N ALA A 58 7.95 -18.81 -19.05
CA ALA A 58 7.86 -18.05 -17.79
C ALA A 58 7.49 -16.58 -18.04
N ARG A 59 8.12 -15.93 -19.03
CA ARG A 59 7.81 -14.53 -19.39
C ARG A 59 6.36 -14.37 -19.87
N SER A 60 5.89 -15.26 -20.73
CA SER A 60 4.50 -15.23 -21.22
C SER A 60 3.48 -15.51 -20.12
N TYR A 61 3.77 -16.47 -19.24
CA TYR A 61 2.95 -16.75 -18.07
C TYR A 61 2.86 -15.55 -17.13
N HIS A 62 3.99 -14.93 -16.77
CA HIS A 62 4.00 -13.73 -15.93
C HIS A 62 3.32 -12.54 -16.60
N ALA A 63 3.44 -12.38 -17.92
CA ALA A 63 2.71 -11.36 -18.68
C ALA A 63 1.20 -11.59 -18.58
N LYS A 64 0.74 -12.84 -18.72
CA LYS A 64 -0.69 -13.17 -18.57
C LYS A 64 -1.18 -12.92 -17.15
N GLN A 65 -0.43 -13.34 -16.12
CA GLN A 65 -0.77 -13.06 -14.73
C GLN A 65 -0.89 -11.55 -14.44
N ARG A 66 0.06 -10.75 -14.94
CA ARG A 66 -0.01 -9.27 -14.81
C ARG A 66 -1.25 -8.70 -15.49
N SER A 67 -1.59 -9.18 -16.70
CA SER A 67 -2.80 -8.72 -17.40
C SER A 67 -4.08 -9.03 -16.62
N LEU A 68 -4.19 -10.23 -16.04
CA LEU A 68 -5.31 -10.62 -15.19
C LEU A 68 -5.37 -9.74 -13.94
N ALA A 69 -4.23 -9.49 -13.30
CA ALA A 69 -4.18 -8.63 -12.11
C ALA A 69 -4.71 -7.21 -12.40
N VAL A 70 -4.33 -6.63 -13.55
CA VAL A 70 -4.81 -5.32 -14.00
C VAL A 70 -6.32 -5.34 -14.27
N GLU A 71 -6.83 -6.39 -14.90
CA GLU A 71 -8.27 -6.55 -15.19
C GLU A 71 -9.11 -6.66 -13.90
N TRP A 72 -8.69 -7.51 -12.96
CA TRP A 72 -9.33 -7.64 -11.65
C TRP A 72 -9.29 -6.32 -10.87
N HIS A 73 -8.14 -5.64 -10.85
CA HIS A 73 -8.02 -4.32 -10.23
C HIS A 73 -8.96 -3.29 -10.90
N GLY A 74 -9.05 -3.29 -12.23
CA GLY A 74 -9.94 -2.39 -12.97
C GLY A 74 -11.42 -2.59 -12.63
N ARG A 75 -11.86 -3.85 -12.48
CA ARG A 75 -13.23 -4.15 -12.01
C ARG A 75 -13.45 -3.71 -10.58
N GLY A 76 -12.49 -3.97 -9.69
CA GLY A 76 -12.55 -3.52 -8.30
C GLY A 76 -12.67 -2.00 -8.18
N GLU A 77 -11.95 -1.23 -9.02
CA GLU A 77 -12.09 0.23 -9.09
C GLU A 77 -13.49 0.67 -9.51
N VAL A 78 -14.09 0.00 -10.50
CA VAL A 78 -15.46 0.28 -10.96
C VAL A 78 -16.47 -0.02 -9.85
N ASP A 79 -16.33 -1.15 -9.17
CA ASP A 79 -17.21 -1.54 -8.07
C ASP A 79 -17.08 -0.61 -6.87
N LEU A 80 -15.86 -0.22 -6.50
CA LEU A 80 -15.61 0.71 -5.40
C LEU A 80 -16.23 2.08 -5.68
N ARG A 81 -16.05 2.63 -6.89
CA ARG A 81 -16.67 3.90 -7.29
C ARG A 81 -18.19 3.85 -7.32
N ALA A 82 -18.76 2.68 -7.59
CA ALA A 82 -20.20 2.45 -7.57
C ALA A 82 -20.75 2.10 -6.17
N GLY A 83 -19.93 2.19 -5.11
CA GLY A 83 -20.33 1.90 -3.73
C GLY A 83 -20.49 0.41 -3.42
N ARG A 84 -20.12 -0.50 -4.33
CA ARG A 84 -20.18 -1.95 -4.16
C ARG A 84 -18.91 -2.48 -3.48
N ALA A 85 -18.67 -2.01 -2.25
CA ALA A 85 -17.41 -2.23 -1.54
C ALA A 85 -17.05 -3.72 -1.37
N GLU A 86 -18.02 -4.59 -1.04
CA GLU A 86 -17.74 -6.03 -0.87
C GLU A 86 -17.28 -6.72 -2.16
N ARG A 87 -17.86 -6.38 -3.32
CA ARG A 87 -17.39 -6.91 -4.60
C ARG A 87 -16.00 -6.39 -4.96
N ALA A 88 -15.75 -5.11 -4.69
CA ALA A 88 -14.42 -4.53 -4.87
C ALA A 88 -13.35 -5.23 -4.02
N ILE A 89 -13.69 -5.64 -2.79
CA ILE A 89 -12.80 -6.42 -1.93
C ILE A 89 -12.43 -7.76 -2.58
N GLU A 90 -13.40 -8.48 -3.13
CA GLU A 90 -13.16 -9.75 -3.84
C GLU A 90 -12.25 -9.57 -5.05
N ASP A 91 -12.54 -8.55 -5.86
CA ASP A 91 -11.75 -8.21 -7.05
C ASP A 91 -10.31 -7.81 -6.70
N PHE A 92 -10.11 -6.96 -5.70
CA PHE A 92 -8.76 -6.55 -5.29
C PHE A 92 -7.97 -7.70 -4.63
N ARG A 93 -8.63 -8.56 -3.85
CA ARG A 93 -8.00 -9.80 -3.34
C ARG A 93 -7.54 -10.68 -4.50
N THR A 94 -8.36 -10.80 -5.53
CA THR A 94 -8.03 -11.61 -6.72
C THR A 94 -6.88 -10.97 -7.51
N ALA A 95 -6.85 -9.65 -7.66
CA ALA A 95 -5.70 -8.95 -8.25
C ALA A 95 -4.39 -9.21 -7.47
N LEU A 96 -4.46 -9.25 -6.14
CA LEU A 96 -3.31 -9.57 -5.27
C LEU A 96 -2.88 -11.03 -5.35
N VAL A 97 -3.76 -11.98 -5.68
CA VAL A 97 -3.35 -13.37 -5.93
C VAL A 97 -2.35 -13.44 -7.09
N TYR A 98 -2.59 -12.66 -8.15
CA TYR A 98 -1.71 -12.58 -9.33
C TYR A 98 -0.51 -11.63 -9.14
N SER A 99 -0.62 -10.63 -8.26
CA SER A 99 0.42 -9.62 -8.02
C SER A 99 0.57 -9.30 -6.52
N ARG A 100 1.11 -10.26 -5.77
CA ARG A 100 1.12 -10.27 -4.29
C ARG A 100 1.80 -9.06 -3.64
N GLU A 101 2.82 -8.52 -4.30
CA GLU A 101 3.63 -7.43 -3.77
C GLU A 101 3.19 -6.04 -4.26
N ASN A 102 2.13 -5.96 -5.07
CA ASN A 102 1.67 -4.69 -5.61
C ASN A 102 1.08 -3.81 -4.49
N ALA A 103 1.81 -2.75 -4.12
CA ALA A 103 1.43 -1.83 -3.06
C ALA A 103 0.12 -1.09 -3.38
N LEU A 104 -0.08 -0.69 -4.64
CA LEU A 104 -1.30 -0.02 -5.08
C LEU A 104 -2.53 -0.92 -4.87
N TYR A 105 -2.47 -2.18 -5.28
CA TYR A 105 -3.62 -3.10 -5.12
C TYR A 105 -3.93 -3.37 -3.65
N ARG A 106 -2.91 -3.42 -2.80
CA ARG A 106 -3.08 -3.54 -1.36
C ARG A 106 -3.70 -2.29 -0.74
N LEU A 107 -3.31 -1.10 -1.20
CA LEU A 107 -3.91 0.16 -0.79
C LEU A 107 -5.38 0.23 -1.21
N ARG A 108 -5.71 -0.16 -2.44
CA ARG A 108 -7.09 -0.22 -2.94
C ARG A 108 -7.95 -1.22 -2.16
N LEU A 109 -7.40 -2.39 -1.82
CA LEU A 109 -8.07 -3.34 -0.92
C LEU A 109 -8.35 -2.71 0.45
N ALA A 110 -7.38 -2.01 1.05
CA ALA A 110 -7.59 -1.33 2.31
C ALA A 110 -8.69 -0.26 2.22
N GLN A 111 -8.73 0.53 1.15
CA GLN A 111 -9.77 1.53 0.90
C GLN A 111 -11.16 0.90 0.72
N ALA A 112 -11.25 -0.23 0.02
CA ALA A 112 -12.50 -0.97 -0.12
C ALA A 112 -12.97 -1.57 1.22
N LEU A 113 -12.06 -2.08 2.05
CA LEU A 113 -12.35 -2.53 3.41
C LEU A 113 -12.87 -1.39 4.29
N ILE A 114 -12.29 -0.18 4.18
CA ILE A 114 -12.81 1.02 4.87
C ILE A 114 -14.23 1.33 4.43
N ALA A 115 -14.50 1.33 3.11
CA ALA A 115 -15.83 1.59 2.56
C ALA A 115 -16.88 0.53 2.98
N ALA A 116 -16.45 -0.70 3.23
CA ALA A 116 -17.26 -1.78 3.78
C ALA A 116 -17.37 -1.78 5.32
N ASN A 117 -16.87 -0.74 6.00
CA ASN A 117 -16.83 -0.63 7.47
C ASN A 117 -16.01 -1.74 8.17
N ARG A 118 -15.03 -2.33 7.46
CA ARG A 118 -14.11 -3.37 7.95
C ARG A 118 -12.76 -2.77 8.35
N ALA A 119 -12.82 -1.81 9.28
CA ALA A 119 -11.69 -0.96 9.65
C ALA A 119 -10.45 -1.71 10.20
N ASP A 120 -10.66 -2.81 10.93
CA ASP A 120 -9.56 -3.59 11.52
C ASP A 120 -8.75 -4.35 10.46
N GLU A 121 -9.43 -4.97 9.49
CA GLU A 121 -8.76 -5.62 8.35
C GLU A 121 -8.02 -4.57 7.50
N ALA A 122 -8.66 -3.43 7.21
CA ALA A 122 -8.01 -2.34 6.49
C ALA A 122 -6.72 -1.87 7.18
N ARG A 123 -6.76 -1.71 8.50
CA ARG A 123 -5.60 -1.31 9.29
C ARG A 123 -4.44 -2.30 9.15
N ALA A 124 -4.71 -3.60 9.16
CA ALA A 124 -3.66 -4.61 8.98
C ALA A 124 -2.94 -4.44 7.63
N TYR A 125 -3.70 -4.30 6.53
CA TYR A 125 -3.11 -4.05 5.21
C TYR A 125 -2.33 -2.73 5.14
N LEU A 126 -2.85 -1.65 5.71
CA LEU A 126 -2.17 -0.35 5.75
C LEU A 126 -0.87 -0.40 6.56
N LEU A 127 -0.84 -1.14 7.67
CA LEU A 127 0.39 -1.31 8.46
C LEU A 127 1.47 -2.04 7.67
N THR A 128 1.13 -3.07 6.88
CA THR A 128 2.13 -3.73 6.02
C THR A 128 2.67 -2.82 4.91
N LEU A 129 1.87 -1.84 4.45
CA LEU A 129 2.35 -0.81 3.52
C LEU A 129 3.25 0.19 4.23
N TRP A 130 2.83 0.63 5.41
CA TRP A 130 3.57 1.56 6.26
C TRP A 130 4.93 0.99 6.70
N GLU A 131 5.05 -0.30 6.99
CA GLU A 131 6.32 -0.95 7.32
C GLU A 131 7.36 -0.85 6.20
N ARG A 132 6.91 -0.88 4.94
CA ARG A 132 7.78 -0.77 3.76
C ARG A 132 8.10 0.69 3.44
N GLU A 133 7.10 1.56 3.53
CA GLU A 133 7.22 2.98 3.23
C GLU A 133 6.62 3.83 4.36
N PRO A 134 7.33 4.01 5.49
CA PRO A 134 6.79 4.74 6.65
C PRO A 134 6.45 6.20 6.35
N GLY A 135 7.10 6.77 5.33
CA GLY A 135 6.89 8.14 4.85
C GLY A 135 5.79 8.29 3.79
N ASN A 136 5.08 7.24 3.38
CA ASN A 136 4.04 7.36 2.35
C ASN A 136 2.86 8.20 2.88
N GLY A 137 2.61 9.35 2.26
CA GLY A 137 1.61 10.32 2.71
C GLY A 137 0.19 9.76 2.66
N THR A 138 -0.15 9.03 1.59
CA THR A 138 -1.47 8.42 1.41
C THR A 138 -1.73 7.36 2.47
N VAL A 139 -0.78 6.47 2.74
CA VAL A 139 -0.93 5.41 3.75
C VAL A 139 -1.09 6.02 5.15
N ASN A 140 -0.28 7.02 5.50
CA ASN A 140 -0.41 7.70 6.78
C ASN A 140 -1.76 8.42 6.92
N LEU A 141 -2.29 9.03 5.85
CA LEU A 141 -3.61 9.66 5.88
C LEU A 141 -4.73 8.64 6.13
N GLU A 142 -4.71 7.48 5.48
CA GLU A 142 -5.71 6.44 5.73
C GLU A 142 -5.63 5.89 7.16
N LEU A 143 -4.42 5.71 7.69
CA LEU A 143 -4.21 5.34 9.10
C LEU A 143 -4.71 6.43 10.07
N ALA A 144 -4.52 7.70 9.73
CA ALA A 144 -5.01 8.83 10.51
C ALA A 144 -6.55 8.81 10.60
N ARG A 145 -7.22 8.62 9.47
CA ARG A 145 -8.69 8.52 9.39
C ARG A 145 -9.24 7.34 10.18
N LEU A 146 -8.59 6.17 10.09
CA LEU A 146 -8.97 5.01 10.88
C LEU A 146 -8.83 5.26 12.39
N ALA A 147 -7.73 5.89 12.82
CA ALA A 147 -7.53 6.25 14.22
C ALA A 147 -8.53 7.33 14.68
N ALA A 148 -8.84 8.30 13.82
CA ALA A 148 -9.80 9.36 14.06
C ALA A 148 -11.22 8.81 14.26
N GLY A 149 -11.64 7.86 13.42
CA GLY A 149 -12.92 7.15 13.54
C GLY A 149 -13.05 6.38 14.85
N LYS A 150 -11.95 5.84 15.37
CA LYS A 150 -11.88 5.17 16.68
C LYS A 150 -11.75 6.13 17.88
N GLY A 151 -11.74 7.45 17.64
CA GLY A 151 -11.59 8.45 18.70
C GLY A 151 -10.21 8.51 19.34
N LYS A 152 -9.19 7.88 18.74
CA LYS A 152 -7.82 7.87 19.27
C LYS A 152 -7.07 9.13 18.86
N ILE A 153 -7.30 10.22 19.59
CA ILE A 153 -6.82 11.56 19.23
C ILE A 153 -5.30 11.60 18.99
N GLY A 154 -4.50 11.08 19.92
CA GLY A 154 -3.04 11.10 19.79
C GLY A 154 -2.50 10.25 18.64
N GLU A 155 -3.08 9.06 18.41
CA GLU A 155 -2.69 8.19 17.28
C GLU A 155 -3.06 8.84 15.94
N ALA A 156 -4.26 9.42 15.85
CA ALA A 156 -4.72 10.14 14.66
C ALA A 156 -3.83 11.35 14.36
N ALA A 157 -3.56 12.21 15.35
CA ALA A 157 -2.70 13.38 15.18
C ALA A 157 -1.30 13.00 14.69
N ARG A 158 -0.69 11.94 15.26
CA ARG A 158 0.62 11.44 14.80
C ARG A 158 0.59 11.03 13.33
N TYR A 159 -0.41 10.25 12.92
CA TYR A 159 -0.52 9.83 11.52
C TYR A 159 -0.84 11.00 10.58
N TYR A 160 -1.66 11.97 11.00
CA TYR A 160 -1.88 13.21 10.24
C TYR A 160 -0.57 13.97 10.04
N HIS A 161 0.23 14.17 11.08
CA HIS A 161 1.54 14.83 10.96
C HIS A 161 2.48 14.07 10.02
N ASN A 162 2.56 12.74 10.13
CA ASN A 162 3.35 11.93 9.21
C ASN A 162 2.87 12.07 7.75
N ALA A 163 1.57 12.19 7.52
CA ALA A 163 1.02 12.44 6.19
C ALA A 163 1.37 13.86 5.69
N ILE A 164 1.33 14.88 6.55
CA ILE A 164 1.69 16.27 6.23
C ILE A 164 3.17 16.38 5.85
N PHE A 165 4.07 15.65 6.49
CA PHE A 165 5.51 15.65 6.19
C PHE A 165 5.94 14.54 5.22
N GLY A 166 5.01 13.66 4.81
CA GLY A 166 5.29 12.48 4.00
C GLY A 166 5.54 12.75 2.51
N VAL A 167 5.77 11.68 1.75
CA VAL A 167 5.93 11.70 0.29
C VAL A 167 4.56 11.53 -0.36
N TRP A 168 4.27 12.39 -1.34
CA TRP A 168 3.05 12.36 -2.15
C TRP A 168 3.44 12.32 -3.63
N GLU A 169 2.84 11.40 -4.39
CA GLU A 169 3.13 11.25 -5.82
C GLU A 169 2.55 12.40 -6.65
N GLU A 170 1.37 12.90 -6.28
CA GLU A 170 0.63 13.90 -7.05
C GLU A 170 0.29 15.11 -6.19
N ASN A 171 0.58 16.31 -6.71
CA ASN A 171 0.24 17.60 -6.10
C ASN A 171 0.59 17.67 -4.60
N PRO A 172 1.86 17.46 -4.20
CA PRO A 172 2.26 17.30 -2.81
C PRO A 172 1.79 18.45 -1.92
N GLU A 173 1.99 19.71 -2.33
CA GLU A 173 1.60 20.86 -1.52
C GLU A 173 0.09 20.93 -1.27
N GLU A 174 -0.71 20.65 -2.30
CA GLU A 174 -2.17 20.63 -2.16
C GLU A 174 -2.63 19.47 -1.27
N ARG A 175 -2.02 18.29 -1.42
CA ARG A 175 -2.29 17.14 -0.53
C ARG A 175 -1.96 17.47 0.92
N ARG A 176 -0.78 18.04 1.18
CA ARG A 176 -0.38 18.45 2.54
C ARG A 176 -1.37 19.45 3.13
N ARG A 177 -1.82 20.43 2.35
CA ARG A 177 -2.81 21.43 2.77
C ARG A 177 -4.17 20.79 3.09
N GLN A 178 -4.66 19.91 2.24
CA GLN A 178 -5.89 19.16 2.47
C GLN A 178 -5.82 18.34 3.76
N VAL A 179 -4.68 17.67 4.00
CA VAL A 179 -4.46 16.90 5.23
C VAL A 179 -4.38 17.79 6.46
N ARG A 180 -3.71 18.96 6.39
CA ARG A 180 -3.70 19.95 7.48
C ARG A 180 -5.11 20.43 7.81
N LEU A 181 -5.93 20.71 6.81
CA LEU A 181 -7.32 21.11 7.01
C LEU A 181 -8.13 19.98 7.68
N GLU A 182 -7.96 18.74 7.25
CA GLU A 182 -8.63 17.58 7.85
C GLU A 182 -8.21 17.37 9.31
N LEU A 183 -6.91 17.52 9.63
CA LEU A 183 -6.40 17.50 11.01
C LEU A 183 -7.06 18.59 11.87
N CYS A 184 -7.12 19.83 11.37
CA CYS A 184 -7.77 20.93 12.08
C CYS A 184 -9.24 20.61 12.36
N GLN A 185 -9.99 20.17 11.35
CA GLN A 185 -11.39 19.79 11.49
C GLN A 185 -11.58 18.67 12.53
N PHE A 186 -10.71 17.65 12.50
CA PHE A 186 -10.70 16.57 13.47
C PHE A 186 -10.46 17.08 14.89
N LEU A 187 -9.42 17.89 15.13
CA LEU A 187 -9.09 18.41 16.45
C LEU A 187 -10.22 19.29 17.01
N VAL A 188 -10.79 20.19 16.19
CA VAL A 188 -11.95 21.00 16.60
C VAL A 188 -13.16 20.12 16.93
N SER A 189 -13.42 19.05 16.15
CA SER A 189 -14.53 18.12 16.43
C SER A 189 -14.37 17.34 17.74
N ARG A 190 -13.13 17.15 18.19
CA ARG A 190 -12.80 16.44 19.44
C ARG A 190 -12.67 17.38 20.64
N GLY A 191 -12.85 18.69 20.45
CA GLY A 191 -12.67 19.70 21.51
C GLY A 191 -11.21 19.92 21.91
N ALA A 192 -10.26 19.42 21.11
CA ALA A 192 -8.81 19.60 21.29
C ALA A 192 -8.41 21.02 20.86
N ARG A 193 -8.92 22.02 21.61
CA ARG A 193 -8.95 23.43 21.20
C ARG A 193 -7.54 24.02 21.02
N ASN A 194 -6.63 23.72 21.94
CA ASN A 194 -5.27 24.25 21.91
C ASN A 194 -4.48 23.67 20.72
N GLU A 195 -4.54 22.35 20.49
CA GLU A 195 -3.89 21.75 19.33
C GLU A 195 -4.52 22.22 18.02
N ALA A 196 -5.85 22.35 17.98
CA ALA A 196 -6.56 22.86 16.81
C ALA A 196 -6.12 24.29 16.46
N GLN A 197 -6.00 25.17 17.45
CA GLN A 197 -5.60 26.55 17.23
C GLN A 197 -4.17 26.63 16.69
N ALA A 198 -3.22 25.85 17.25
CA ALA A 198 -1.85 25.79 16.73
C ALA A 198 -1.82 25.33 15.26
N ALA A 199 -2.51 24.23 14.94
CA ALA A 199 -2.57 23.70 13.57
C ALA A 199 -3.27 24.67 12.58
N LEU A 200 -4.30 25.39 13.03
CA LEU A 200 -5.01 26.38 12.22
C LEU A 200 -4.12 27.57 11.87
N ILE A 201 -3.26 28.01 12.79
CA ILE A 201 -2.31 29.11 12.55
C ILE A 201 -1.32 28.73 11.45
N GLU A 202 -0.77 27.52 11.52
CA GLU A 202 0.13 27.00 10.49
C GLU A 202 -0.58 26.92 9.12
N LEU A 203 -1.82 26.41 9.10
CA LEU A 203 -2.61 26.32 7.87
C LEU A 203 -2.92 27.70 7.28
N ALA A 204 -3.28 28.68 8.12
CA ALA A 204 -3.62 30.03 7.71
C ALA A 204 -2.44 30.79 7.07
N GLY A 205 -1.21 30.46 7.45
CA GLY A 205 0.00 31.14 6.98
C GLY A 205 0.30 30.98 5.48
N ASP A 206 -0.26 29.97 4.82
CA ASP A 206 0.00 29.66 3.39
C ASP A 206 -1.30 29.41 2.60
N LEU A 207 -2.43 30.01 2.97
CA LEU A 207 -3.67 29.74 2.25
C LEU A 207 -3.62 30.25 0.79
N PRO A 208 -4.01 29.43 -0.20
CA PRO A 208 -4.20 29.91 -1.56
C PRO A 208 -5.33 30.93 -1.59
N LYS A 209 -5.32 31.81 -2.61
CA LYS A 209 -6.34 32.85 -2.80
C LYS A 209 -7.68 32.26 -3.23
N ASP A 210 -8.38 31.64 -2.30
CA ASP A 210 -9.69 31.01 -2.47
C ASP A 210 -10.64 31.47 -1.37
N ALA A 211 -11.72 32.16 -1.77
CA ALA A 211 -12.74 32.65 -0.85
C ALA A 211 -13.39 31.53 -0.01
N ALA A 212 -13.66 30.37 -0.61
CA ALA A 212 -14.28 29.26 0.09
C ALA A 212 -13.36 28.67 1.15
N LEU A 213 -12.06 28.58 0.85
CA LEU A 213 -11.08 28.06 1.80
C LEU A 213 -10.85 29.05 2.96
N TYR A 214 -10.69 30.34 2.67
CA TYR A 214 -10.61 31.37 3.72
C TYR A 214 -11.82 31.35 4.65
N ALA A 215 -13.04 31.26 4.09
CA ALA A 215 -14.26 31.16 4.89
C ALA A 215 -14.31 29.87 5.73
N SER A 216 -13.86 28.75 5.17
CA SER A 216 -13.84 27.46 5.86
C SER A 216 -12.85 27.46 7.04
N VAL A 217 -11.66 28.03 6.86
CA VAL A 217 -10.66 28.16 7.94
C VAL A 217 -11.10 29.20 8.96
N GLY A 218 -11.70 30.31 8.54
CA GLY A 218 -12.30 31.30 9.44
C GLY A 218 -13.39 30.70 10.34
N ALA A 219 -14.23 29.81 9.79
CA ALA A 219 -15.23 29.08 10.57
C ALA A 219 -14.62 28.12 11.60
N LEU A 220 -13.45 27.54 11.31
CA LEU A 220 -12.72 26.74 12.30
C LEU A 220 -12.16 27.60 13.43
N PHE A 221 -11.62 28.79 13.12
CA PHE A 221 -11.19 29.74 14.15
C PHE A 221 -12.35 30.24 15.03
N LEU A 222 -13.54 30.47 14.47
CA LEU A 222 -14.75 30.77 15.26
C LEU A 222 -15.04 29.67 16.28
N ARG A 223 -14.96 28.41 15.87
CA ARG A 223 -15.22 27.25 16.75
C ARG A 223 -14.16 27.06 17.81
N THR A 224 -12.95 27.58 17.61
CA THR A 224 -11.89 27.66 18.63
C THR A 224 -11.90 29.00 19.39
N GLU A 225 -12.94 29.82 19.18
CA GLU A 225 -13.18 31.16 19.74
C GLU A 225 -12.04 32.17 19.51
N ASP A 226 -11.28 31.98 18.44
CA ASP A 226 -10.31 32.97 17.98
C ASP A 226 -10.99 33.94 17.01
N PHE A 227 -11.86 34.77 17.59
CA PHE A 227 -12.76 35.63 16.80
C PHE A 227 -12.00 36.66 15.95
N ALA A 228 -10.83 37.12 16.43
CA ALA A 228 -10.01 38.08 15.70
C ALA A 228 -9.46 37.49 14.39
N ARG A 229 -8.84 36.30 14.45
CA ARG A 229 -8.34 35.64 13.23
C ARG A 229 -9.47 35.16 12.34
N ALA A 230 -10.58 34.70 12.93
CA ALA A 230 -11.77 34.36 12.15
C ALA A 230 -12.27 35.55 11.32
N LEU A 231 -12.43 36.73 11.94
CA LEU A 231 -12.89 37.94 11.26
C LEU A 231 -11.95 38.34 10.11
N GLU A 232 -10.64 38.28 10.34
CA GLU A 232 -9.64 38.59 9.31
C GLU A 232 -9.76 37.66 8.09
N LEU A 233 -9.86 36.35 8.32
CA LEU A 233 -10.02 35.39 7.23
C LEU A 233 -11.35 35.56 6.48
N PHE A 234 -12.44 35.89 7.18
CA PHE A 234 -13.70 36.20 6.51
C PHE A 234 -13.59 37.48 5.68
N LYS A 235 -12.86 38.50 6.14
CA LYS A 235 -12.59 39.71 5.35
C LYS A 235 -11.83 39.37 4.07
N GLN A 236 -10.77 38.56 4.16
CA GLN A 236 -10.03 38.08 3.00
C GLN A 236 -10.90 37.27 2.03
N ALA A 237 -11.81 36.43 2.55
CA ALA A 237 -12.79 35.73 1.74
C ALA A 237 -13.73 36.70 0.99
N LEU A 238 -14.19 37.75 1.67
CA LEU A 238 -15.09 38.76 1.11
C LEU A 238 -14.40 39.72 0.13
N ASP A 239 -13.09 39.92 0.25
CA ASP A 239 -12.31 40.67 -0.74
C ASP A 239 -12.29 39.96 -2.09
N ILE A 240 -12.24 38.61 -2.07
CA ILE A 240 -12.30 37.77 -3.27
C ILE A 240 -13.76 37.62 -3.74
N ASN A 241 -14.69 37.28 -2.84
CA ASN A 241 -16.11 37.13 -3.13
C ASN A 241 -16.99 37.93 -2.15
N ARG A 242 -17.29 39.16 -2.54
CA ARG A 242 -18.03 40.16 -1.74
C ARG A 242 -19.45 39.74 -1.30
N ARG A 243 -20.03 38.72 -1.94
CA ARG A 243 -21.40 38.25 -1.72
C ARG A 243 -21.48 36.83 -1.14
N GLN A 244 -20.35 36.26 -0.73
CA GLN A 244 -20.35 34.93 -0.12
C GLN A 244 -21.08 34.95 1.22
N LYS A 245 -22.28 34.35 1.26
CA LYS A 245 -23.16 34.38 2.44
C LYS A 245 -22.50 33.78 3.69
N ALA A 246 -21.80 32.67 3.53
CA ALA A 246 -21.09 32.00 4.64
C ALA A 246 -20.04 32.92 5.28
N ALA A 247 -19.25 33.64 4.47
CA ALA A 247 -18.24 34.57 4.98
C ALA A 247 -18.86 35.82 5.60
N LEU A 248 -19.96 36.35 5.06
CA LEU A 248 -20.71 37.45 5.68
C LEU A 248 -21.28 37.06 7.04
N ALA A 249 -21.93 35.89 7.12
CA ALA A 249 -22.47 35.39 8.38
C ALA A 249 -21.37 35.14 9.41
N GLY A 250 -20.27 34.50 9.00
CA GLY A 250 -19.11 34.26 9.86
C GLY A 250 -18.43 35.54 10.34
N ALA A 251 -18.25 36.54 9.48
CA ALA A 251 -17.72 37.85 9.88
C ALA A 251 -18.66 38.57 10.86
N GLY A 252 -19.96 38.47 10.62
CA GLY A 252 -21.00 39.01 11.51
C GLY A 252 -20.94 38.38 12.91
N GLU A 253 -20.86 37.06 12.97
CA GLU A 253 -20.72 36.29 14.21
C GLU A 253 -19.41 36.62 14.94
N ALA A 254 -18.28 36.63 14.22
CA ALA A 254 -16.97 36.97 14.80
C ALA A 254 -16.99 38.38 15.42
N ALA A 255 -17.52 39.36 14.68
CA ALA A 255 -17.66 40.73 15.17
C ALA A 255 -18.62 40.82 16.37
N PHE A 256 -19.70 40.05 16.38
CA PHE A 256 -20.65 40.00 17.50
C PHE A 256 -19.97 39.49 18.77
N GLN A 257 -19.23 38.38 18.68
CA GLN A 257 -18.50 37.78 19.80
C GLN A 257 -17.39 38.70 20.34
N MET A 258 -16.83 39.57 19.48
CA MET A 258 -15.89 40.62 19.87
C MET A 258 -16.57 41.89 20.42
N ALA A 259 -17.89 41.88 20.63
CA ALA A 259 -18.71 43.04 21.03
C ALA A 259 -18.70 44.22 20.03
N ASN A 260 -18.30 44.00 18.78
CA ASN A 260 -18.32 44.98 17.70
C ASN A 260 -19.68 45.00 16.99
N TYR A 261 -20.73 45.36 17.73
CA TYR A 261 -22.12 45.23 17.28
C TYR A 261 -22.45 46.02 15.99
N GLY A 262 -21.79 47.15 15.76
CA GLY A 262 -22.00 47.95 14.54
C GLY A 262 -21.52 47.24 13.27
N GLU A 263 -20.37 46.57 13.35
CA GLU A 263 -19.82 45.80 12.23
C GLU A 263 -20.59 44.48 12.07
N ALA A 264 -20.92 43.81 13.18
CA ALA A 264 -21.73 42.59 13.20
C ALA A 264 -23.06 42.78 12.47
N ARG A 265 -23.80 43.85 12.82
CA ARG A 265 -25.08 44.19 12.18
C ARG A 265 -24.93 44.37 10.66
N ARG A 266 -23.90 45.10 10.21
CA ARG A 266 -23.68 45.35 8.77
C ARG A 266 -23.42 44.05 8.00
N TYR A 267 -22.62 43.15 8.55
CA TYR A 267 -22.33 41.87 7.90
C TYR A 267 -23.55 40.95 7.88
N LEU A 268 -24.29 40.84 8.99
CA LEU A 268 -25.49 40.01 9.09
C LEU A 268 -26.63 40.50 8.19
N GLU A 269 -26.87 41.81 8.12
CA GLU A 269 -27.86 42.40 7.19
C GLU A 269 -27.50 42.10 5.74
N ARG A 270 -26.21 42.13 5.38
CA ARG A 270 -25.75 41.76 4.03
C ARG A 270 -25.91 40.27 3.76
N ALA A 271 -25.73 39.40 4.77
CA ALA A 271 -25.90 37.96 4.62
C ALA A 271 -27.37 37.55 4.40
N ALA A 272 -28.30 38.30 5.01
CA ALA A 272 -29.74 38.05 4.95
C ALA A 272 -30.41 38.51 3.64
N ARG A 273 -29.75 39.38 2.86
CA ARG A 273 -30.21 39.79 1.52
C ARG A 273 -29.90 38.72 0.47
#